data_AF-A0A2M9P6M4-F1
#
_entry.id   AF-A0A2M9P6M4-F1
#
_cell.length_a   1.000
_cell.length_b   1.000
_cell.length_c   1.000
_cell.angle_alpha   90.00
_cell.angle_beta   90.00
_cell.angle_gamma   90.00
#
_symmetry.space_group_name_H-M   'P 1'
#
loop_
_entity.id
_entity.type
_entity.pdbx_description
1 polymer ?
#
loop_
_entity_poly.entity_id
_entity_poly.type
_entity_poly.pdbx_seq_one_letter_code
_entity_poly.pdbx_strand_id
1 'polypeptide(L)'
;GPGGQKSARAQSLRQHPFAVQPQREWEEARKRLNEEAKRLATVVLNHVDLTVAGTELIYKYRSLKLSGRSNFIAALTMVNHEINKRLGKDRQAASIEEFRSVLDNLEDLVQTLARRVRKAKADYGQENS
;
A
#
# COMPACT_ATOMS: atom_id res chain seq x y z
N GLY A 1 28.22 -3.58 67.15
CA GLY A 1 28.29 -4.02 65.74
C GLY A 1 27.66 -5.39 65.60
N PRO A 2 27.62 -6.00 64.40
CA PRO A 2 27.30 -5.51 63.05
C PRO A 2 25.84 -5.91 62.68
N GLY A 3 25.10 -5.30 61.75
CA GLY A 3 25.27 -5.38 60.29
C GLY A 3 24.05 -6.09 59.67
N GLY A 4 23.36 -5.49 58.69
CA GLY A 4 22.25 -6.16 58.00
C GLY A 4 21.38 -5.27 57.09
N GLN A 5 21.97 -4.73 56.02
CA GLN A 5 21.23 -4.16 54.89
C GLN A 5 20.33 -5.23 54.25
N LYS A 6 19.06 -4.90 53.94
CA LYS A 6 18.39 -5.44 52.73
C LYS A 6 17.47 -4.38 52.13
N SER A 7 18.03 -3.70 51.13
CA SER A 7 17.31 -2.94 50.11
C SER A 7 16.21 -3.83 49.50
N ALA A 8 14.95 -3.47 49.72
CA ALA A 8 13.83 -4.04 48.98
C ALA A 8 13.86 -3.46 47.57
N ARG A 9 14.45 -4.24 46.65
CA ARG A 9 14.42 -4.02 45.21
C ARG A 9 13.00 -3.67 44.76
N ALA A 10 12.82 -2.49 44.19
CA ALA A 10 11.71 -2.20 43.30
C ALA A 10 11.74 -3.24 42.17
N GLN A 11 10.88 -4.24 42.28
CA GLN A 11 10.71 -5.26 41.27
C GLN A 11 10.02 -4.57 40.09
N SER A 12 10.84 -4.13 39.13
CA SER A 12 10.40 -3.64 37.84
C SER A 12 9.31 -4.58 37.31
N LEU A 13 8.11 -4.04 37.16
CA LEU A 13 6.99 -4.68 36.49
C LEU A 13 7.48 -5.06 35.09
N ARG A 14 7.89 -6.32 34.93
CA ARG A 14 8.17 -6.91 33.63
C ARG A 14 6.89 -6.73 32.83
N GLN A 15 6.93 -5.85 31.84
CA GLN A 15 5.89 -5.74 30.82
C GLN A 15 5.83 -7.12 30.16
N HIS A 16 4.89 -7.97 30.57
CA HIS A 16 4.60 -9.17 29.80
C HIS A 16 4.20 -8.69 28.40
N PRO A 17 4.79 -9.22 27.31
CA PRO A 17 4.30 -8.91 25.98
C PRO A 17 2.82 -9.27 25.96
N PHE A 18 1.97 -8.25 25.83
CA PHE A 18 0.52 -8.45 25.79
C PHE A 18 0.23 -9.48 24.70
N ALA A 19 -0.54 -10.53 25.03
CA ALA A 19 -0.98 -11.49 24.04
C ALA A 19 -1.73 -10.73 22.95
N VAL A 20 -1.09 -10.58 21.79
CA VAL A 20 -1.66 -9.81 20.70
C VAL A 20 -2.85 -10.60 20.16
N GLN A 21 -4.00 -9.94 20.04
CA GLN A 21 -5.19 -10.58 19.52
C GLN A 21 -5.04 -10.73 17.99
N PRO A 22 -5.12 -11.93 17.42
CA PRO A 22 -4.91 -12.15 15.99
C PRO A 22 -5.80 -11.28 15.09
N GLN A 23 -7.04 -11.04 15.52
CA GLN A 23 -7.98 -10.16 14.81
C GLN A 23 -7.47 -8.71 14.73
N ARG A 24 -6.89 -8.19 15.81
CA ARG A 24 -6.34 -6.82 15.85
C ARG A 24 -5.12 -6.70 14.95
N GLU A 25 -4.23 -7.69 14.96
CA GLU A 25 -3.06 -7.71 14.06
C GLU A 25 -3.49 -7.72 12.60
N TRP A 26 -4.52 -8.50 12.28
CA TRP A 26 -5.06 -8.58 10.94
C TRP A 26 -5.65 -7.25 10.49
N GLU A 27 -6.42 -6.58 11.35
CA GLU A 27 -6.99 -5.26 11.08
C GLU A 27 -5.89 -4.21 10.85
N GLU A 28 -4.83 -4.22 11.67
CA GLU A 28 -3.69 -3.33 11.53
C GLU A 28 -2.91 -3.60 10.24
N ALA A 29 -2.68 -4.87 9.89
CA ALA A 29 -2.01 -5.24 8.65
C ALA A 29 -2.83 -4.81 7.42
N ARG A 30 -4.15 -5.03 7.43
CA ARG A 30 -5.06 -4.58 6.38
C ARG A 30 -5.08 -3.05 6.27
N LYS A 31 -5.11 -2.34 7.41
CA LYS A 31 -5.06 -0.87 7.45
C LYS A 31 -3.75 -0.36 6.84
N ARG A 32 -2.61 -0.96 7.21
CA ARG A 32 -1.29 -0.61 6.67
C ARG A 32 -1.23 -0.81 5.16
N LEU A 33 -1.75 -1.93 4.65
CA LEU A 33 -1.84 -2.18 3.20
C LEU A 33 -2.66 -1.10 2.48
N ASN A 34 -3.78 -0.67 3.06
CA ASN A 34 -4.62 0.39 2.48
C ASN A 34 -3.92 1.76 2.47
N GLU A 35 -3.18 2.10 3.52
CA GLU A 35 -2.41 3.34 3.59
C GLU A 35 -1.27 3.34 2.57
N GLU A 36 -0.58 2.22 2.43
CA GLU A 36 0.46 2.04 1.45
C GLU A 36 -0.09 2.11 0.01
N ALA A 37 -1.25 1.50 -0.26
CA ALA A 37 -1.91 1.62 -1.56
C ALA A 37 -2.16 3.08 -1.96
N LYS A 38 -2.53 3.95 -1.01
CA LYS A 38 -2.69 5.39 -1.25
C LYS A 38 -1.36 6.08 -1.53
N ARG A 39 -0.30 5.73 -0.79
CA ARG A 39 1.06 6.25 -1.05
C ARG A 39 1.54 5.86 -2.44
N LEU A 40 1.40 4.59 -2.82
CA LEU A 40 1.81 4.09 -4.12
C LEU A 40 1.05 4.73 -5.27
N ALA A 41 -0.24 5.07 -5.09
CA ALA A 41 -0.98 5.81 -6.11
C ALA A 41 -0.29 7.13 -6.46
N THR A 42 0.14 7.90 -5.45
CA THR A 42 0.92 9.14 -5.66
C THR A 42 2.27 8.85 -6.29
N VAL A 43 2.99 7.82 -5.82
CA VAL A 43 4.30 7.44 -6.37
C VAL A 43 4.21 7.04 -7.85
N VAL A 44 3.19 6.28 -8.24
CA VAL A 44 2.94 5.91 -9.64
C VAL A 44 2.74 7.15 -10.50
N LEU A 45 1.92 8.11 -10.04
CA LEU A 45 1.69 9.37 -10.76
C LEU A 45 2.97 10.20 -10.91
N ASN A 46 3.77 10.30 -9.84
CA ASN A 46 5.06 10.99 -9.88
C ASN A 46 6.01 10.35 -10.89
N HIS A 47 6.05 9.02 -10.98
CA HIS A 47 6.89 8.28 -11.94
C HIS A 47 6.55 8.53 -13.42
N VAL A 48 5.41 9.14 -13.72
CA VAL A 48 4.93 9.41 -15.08
C VAL A 48 4.60 10.87 -15.34
N ASP A 49 5.01 11.74 -14.41
CA ASP A 49 4.83 13.19 -14.45
C ASP A 49 3.36 13.61 -14.56
N LEU A 50 2.49 12.97 -13.77
CA LEU A 50 1.08 13.32 -13.67
C LEU A 50 0.76 13.90 -12.30
N THR A 51 -0.14 14.88 -12.27
CA THR A 51 -0.60 15.48 -11.02
C THR A 51 -1.74 14.67 -10.41
N VAL A 52 -1.86 14.68 -9.08
CA VAL A 52 -2.94 14.03 -8.32
C VAL A 52 -4.33 14.56 -8.71
N ALA A 53 -4.44 15.87 -8.96
CA ALA A 53 -5.69 16.56 -9.30
C ALA A 53 -6.04 16.51 -10.79
N GLY A 54 -5.10 16.10 -11.66
CA GLY A 54 -5.33 15.97 -13.10
C GLY A 54 -6.36 14.89 -13.45
N THR A 55 -6.67 14.77 -14.73
CA THR A 55 -7.71 13.86 -15.25
C THR A 55 -7.25 13.07 -16.49
N GLU A 56 -5.97 13.16 -16.84
CA GLU A 56 -5.35 12.56 -18.02
C GLU A 56 -5.49 11.03 -18.06
N LEU A 57 -5.34 10.36 -16.92
CA LEU A 57 -5.49 8.91 -16.82
C LEU A 57 -6.87 8.42 -17.31
N ILE A 58 -7.89 9.26 -17.16
CA ILE A 58 -9.29 8.93 -17.47
C ILE A 58 -9.63 9.37 -18.90
N TYR A 59 -9.32 10.62 -19.25
CA TYR A 59 -9.80 11.19 -20.51
C TYR A 59 -8.85 11.00 -21.70
N LYS A 60 -7.54 10.98 -21.46
CA LYS A 60 -6.52 10.84 -22.52
C LYS A 60 -6.14 9.37 -22.70
N TYR A 61 -5.79 8.68 -21.61
CA TYR A 61 -5.23 7.32 -21.67
C TYR A 61 -6.31 6.24 -21.62
N ARG A 62 -7.29 6.33 -22.53
CA ARG A 62 -8.49 5.47 -22.55
C ARG A 62 -8.18 3.98 -22.73
N SER A 63 -7.01 3.62 -23.27
CA SER A 63 -6.54 2.23 -23.36
C SER A 63 -6.38 1.55 -22.00
N LEU A 64 -6.23 2.33 -20.91
CA LEU A 64 -6.19 1.81 -19.54
C LEU A 64 -7.58 1.41 -18.99
N LYS A 65 -8.67 1.80 -19.67
CA LYS A 65 -10.06 1.50 -19.29
C LYS A 65 -10.38 1.87 -17.83
N LEU A 66 -9.90 3.02 -17.38
CA LEU A 66 -10.09 3.49 -16.01
C LEU A 66 -11.35 4.33 -15.88
N SER A 67 -11.90 4.32 -14.67
CA SER A 67 -12.97 5.22 -14.24
C SER A 67 -12.52 6.01 -13.00
N GLY A 68 -13.17 7.14 -12.74
CA GLY A 68 -12.85 7.99 -11.60
C GLY A 68 -13.10 9.46 -11.90
N ARG A 69 -12.77 10.31 -10.92
CA ARG A 69 -12.89 11.78 -11.01
C ARG A 69 -11.55 12.52 -11.05
N SER A 70 -10.45 11.82 -10.81
CA SER A 70 -9.09 12.37 -10.85
C SER A 70 -8.06 11.26 -11.09
N ASN A 71 -6.86 11.65 -11.49
CA ASN A 71 -5.71 10.79 -11.65
C ASN A 71 -5.42 10.00 -10.37
N PHE A 72 -5.54 10.61 -9.19
CA PHE A 72 -5.34 9.91 -7.94
C PHE A 72 -6.33 8.78 -7.71
N ILE A 73 -7.62 9.00 -7.95
CA ILE A 73 -8.64 7.95 -7.79
C ILE A 73 -8.45 6.84 -8.81
N ALA A 74 -8.09 7.18 -10.05
CA ALA A 74 -7.79 6.21 -11.09
C ALA A 74 -6.53 5.38 -10.74
N ALA A 75 -5.44 6.03 -10.31
CA ALA A 75 -4.21 5.36 -9.89
C ALA A 75 -4.42 4.48 -8.64
N LEU A 76 -5.18 4.95 -7.65
CA LEU A 76 -5.53 4.15 -6.47
C LEU A 76 -6.35 2.92 -6.86
N THR A 77 -7.25 3.06 -7.84
CA THR A 77 -8.00 1.91 -8.38
C THR A 77 -7.06 0.90 -9.04
N MET A 78 -6.09 1.36 -9.84
CA MET A 78 -5.07 0.50 -10.45
C MET A 78 -4.23 -0.23 -9.39
N VAL A 79 -3.75 0.49 -8.37
CA VAL A 79 -2.97 -0.10 -7.27
C VAL A 79 -3.80 -1.14 -6.52
N ASN A 80 -5.04 -0.82 -6.17
CA ASN A 80 -5.90 -1.78 -5.48
C ASN A 80 -6.19 -3.03 -6.32
N HIS A 81 -6.41 -2.87 -7.63
CA HIS A 81 -6.60 -3.98 -8.54
C HIS A 81 -5.35 -4.87 -8.61
N GLU A 82 -4.17 -4.28 -8.73
CA GLU A 82 -2.91 -5.05 -8.78
C GLU A 82 -2.60 -5.75 -7.45
N ILE A 83 -2.87 -5.10 -6.31
CA ILE A 83 -2.78 -5.73 -4.97
C ILE A 83 -3.71 -6.94 -4.89
N ASN A 84 -4.99 -6.78 -5.29
CA ASN A 84 -5.95 -7.88 -5.22
C ASN A 84 -5.58 -9.03 -6.17
N LYS A 85 -5.01 -8.70 -7.34
CA LYS A 85 -4.48 -9.70 -8.27
C LYS A 85 -3.30 -10.48 -7.65
N ARG A 86 -2.38 -9.81 -6.95
CA ARG A 86 -1.26 -10.47 -6.26
C ARG A 86 -1.70 -11.33 -5.08
N LEU A 87 -2.73 -10.89 -4.34
CA LEU A 87 -3.35 -11.70 -3.28
C LEU A 87 -4.08 -12.93 -3.83
N GLY A 88 -4.63 -12.83 -5.06
CA GLY A 88 -5.41 -13.90 -5.68
C GLY A 88 -6.76 -14.18 -5.01
N LYS A 89 -7.17 -13.36 -4.05
CA LYS A 89 -8.39 -13.52 -3.24
C LYS A 89 -8.88 -12.19 -2.69
N ASP A 90 -10.07 -12.18 -2.10
CA ASP A 90 -10.58 -11.02 -1.37
C ASP A 90 -9.72 -10.72 -0.14
N ARG A 91 -9.51 -9.44 0.17
CA ARG A 91 -8.69 -9.03 1.33
C ARG A 91 -9.24 -9.59 2.64
N GLN A 92 -10.54 -9.80 2.78
CA GLN A 92 -11.16 -10.40 3.97
C GLN A 92 -10.75 -11.87 4.18
N ALA A 93 -10.38 -12.56 3.10
CA ALA A 93 -9.92 -13.95 3.13
C ALA A 93 -8.39 -14.09 3.15
N ALA A 94 -7.66 -12.97 3.16
CA ALA A 94 -6.20 -12.96 3.13
C ALA A 94 -5.59 -13.00 4.54
N SER A 95 -4.46 -13.68 4.70
CA SER A 95 -3.72 -13.73 5.96
C SER A 95 -2.80 -12.52 6.14
N ILE A 96 -2.24 -12.37 7.34
CA ILE A 96 -1.25 -11.32 7.64
C ILE A 96 0.02 -11.54 6.82
N GLU A 97 0.46 -12.79 6.65
CA GLU A 97 1.63 -13.17 5.87
C GLU A 97 1.43 -12.81 4.39
N GLU A 98 0.23 -12.99 3.85
CA GLU A 98 -0.09 -12.61 2.48
C GLU A 98 -0.05 -11.09 2.29
N PHE A 99 -0.55 -10.32 3.27
CA PHE A 99 -0.39 -8.86 3.25
C PHE A 99 1.08 -8.44 3.33
N ARG A 100 1.88 -9.08 4.19
CA ARG A 100 3.33 -8.82 4.29
C ARG A 100 4.04 -9.12 2.97
N SER A 101 3.76 -10.26 2.35
CA SER A 101 4.32 -10.62 1.05
C SER A 101 4.02 -9.58 -0.03
N VAL A 102 2.83 -8.97 -0.02
CA VAL A 102 2.52 -7.87 -0.96
C VAL A 102 3.31 -6.61 -0.60
N LEU A 103 3.39 -6.27 0.69
CA LEU A 103 4.14 -5.11 1.19
C LEU A 103 5.65 -5.20 0.92
N ASP A 104 6.21 -6.41 0.87
CA ASP A 104 7.63 -6.61 0.55
C ASP A 104 7.93 -6.42 -0.95
N ASN A 105 6.90 -6.37 -1.81
CA ASN A 105 7.02 -6.33 -3.27
C ASN A 105 6.37 -5.08 -3.90
N LEU A 106 6.28 -3.97 -3.17
CA LEU A 106 5.59 -2.76 -3.62
C LEU A 106 6.33 -2.01 -4.74
N GLU A 107 7.66 -2.06 -4.76
CA GLU A 107 8.45 -1.42 -5.81
C GLU A 107 8.13 -2.02 -7.19
N ASP A 108 8.11 -3.34 -7.28
CA ASP A 108 7.73 -4.06 -8.51
C ASP A 108 6.29 -3.72 -8.94
N LEU A 109 5.37 -3.56 -7.99
CA LEU A 109 4.01 -3.09 -8.25
C LEU A 109 4.01 -1.70 -8.89
N VAL A 110 4.73 -0.75 -8.31
CA VAL A 110 4.86 0.61 -8.84
C VAL A 110 5.45 0.58 -10.24
N GLN A 111 6.53 -0.17 -10.46
CA GLN A 111 7.17 -0.24 -11.78
C GLN A 111 6.24 -0.84 -12.84
N THR A 112 5.50 -1.90 -12.48
CA THR A 112 4.51 -2.51 -13.37
C THR A 112 3.44 -1.50 -13.79
N LEU A 113 2.87 -0.77 -12.83
CA LEU A 113 1.83 0.23 -13.13
C LEU A 113 2.39 1.45 -13.88
N ALA A 114 3.56 1.95 -13.50
CA ALA A 114 4.21 3.06 -14.19
C ALA A 114 4.51 2.72 -15.65
N ARG A 115 5.00 1.51 -15.95
CA ARG A 115 5.21 1.04 -17.33
C ARG A 115 3.90 1.01 -18.14
N ARG A 116 2.81 0.51 -17.54
CA ARG A 116 1.48 0.51 -18.19
C ARG A 116 1.01 1.93 -18.52
N VAL A 117 1.18 2.88 -17.60
CA VAL A 117 0.78 4.27 -17.83
C VAL A 117 1.68 4.95 -18.87
N ARG A 118 3.00 4.73 -18.84
CA ARG A 118 3.92 5.26 -19.88
C ARG A 118 3.56 4.74 -21.26
N LYS A 119 3.22 3.45 -21.37
CA LYS A 119 2.74 2.89 -22.63
C LYS A 119 1.49 3.61 -23.12
N ALA A 120 0.47 3.77 -22.27
CA ALA A 120 -0.75 4.46 -22.65
C ALA A 120 -0.53 5.94 -23.02
N LYS A 121 0.43 6.61 -22.36
CA LYS A 121 0.88 7.97 -22.70
C LYS A 121 1.53 8.02 -24.08
N ALA A 122 2.39 7.06 -24.41
CA ALA A 122 3.02 6.95 -25.71
C ALA A 122 2.01 6.66 -26.83
N ASP A 123 1.11 5.69 -26.60
CA ASP A 123 0.05 5.32 -27.55
C ASP A 123 -0.85 6.55 -27.86
N TYR A 124 -1.28 7.30 -26.82
CA TYR A 124 -2.05 8.55 -27.01
C TYR A 124 -1.26 9.62 -27.79
N GLY A 125 0.03 9.77 -27.51
CA GLY A 125 0.89 10.71 -28.23
C GLY A 125 0.96 10.41 -29.73
N GLN A 126 1.09 9.13 -30.10
CA GLN A 126 1.13 8.70 -31.50
C GLN A 126 -0.22 8.91 -32.23
N GLU A 127 -1.33 8.70 -31.54
CA GLU A 127 -2.67 8.91 -32.11
C GLU A 127 -3.04 10.39 -32.32
N ASN A 128 -2.34 11.32 -31.66
CA ASN A 128 -2.66 12.76 -31.64
C ASN A 128 -1.49 13.66 -32.09
N SER A 129 -0.45 13.10 -32.72
CA SER A 129 0.64 13.82 -33.39
C SER A 129 0.38 13.90 -34.89
#